data_AF-A0A1G6H1A0-F1
#
_entry.id   AF-A0A1G6H1A0-F1
#
_cell.length_a   1.000
_cell.length_b   1.000
_cell.length_c   1.000
_cell.angle_alpha   90.00
_cell.angle_beta   90.00
_cell.angle_gamma   90.00
#
_symmetry.space_group_name_H-M   'P 1'
#
loop_
_entity.id
_entity.type
_entity.pdbx_description
1 polymer ?
#
loop_
_entity_poly.entity_id
_entity_poly.type
_entity_poly.pdbx_seq_one_letter_code
_entity_poly.pdbx_strand_id
1 'polypeptide(L)'
;MSPLLPRRRRSLLVVASVFAIVLALLGVYQFGVKRLPPTDPAALDELDTRMFVALQTQYDAFARTPEALWDADYRYDREPLLLVRKDADGALAWPYVYLVNMSSLIDTSRFARMEFAEDSTLSDVRVATDVDLQMLTAWTPGTFDTLEYAGRGVLAFTYSPAQFDDDSDPLLQFATFSMHEAFHVNVQPTWRQDIDGGARVWDPPTGAQLRALFGQEFAALDAVTTATDDAQRRDIAARIVEERRAQVESVPALSARAALETIEGSARYLERRYSDVSGGRIGVLTNKRGETSSFGAVLDWATSADGDPGIFEHTIWYETGAQLAFLLDHLAPDWKARVADGRTTMFDVLVDAVDAHG
;
A
#
# COMPACT_ATOMS: atom_id res chain seq x y z
N MET A 1 30.09 46.89 40.66
CA MET A 1 30.66 45.52 40.73
C MET A 1 29.49 44.53 40.67
N SER A 2 29.20 43.97 39.50
CA SER A 2 28.15 42.93 39.38
C SER A 2 28.70 41.61 39.92
N PRO A 3 28.05 40.95 40.90
CA PRO A 3 28.51 39.67 41.39
C PRO A 3 28.29 38.62 40.30
N LEU A 4 29.38 38.08 39.77
CA LEU A 4 29.34 36.91 38.90
C LEU A 4 28.79 35.74 39.71
N LEU A 5 27.53 35.37 39.47
CA LEU A 5 26.93 34.16 40.01
C LEU A 5 27.88 32.97 39.76
N PRO A 6 28.16 32.13 40.78
CA PRO A 6 29.10 31.03 40.65
C PRO A 6 28.66 30.09 39.54
N ARG A 7 29.60 29.67 38.68
CA ARG A 7 29.39 28.90 37.44
C ARG A 7 28.35 27.75 37.58
N ARG A 8 28.36 27.04 38.72
CA ARG A 8 27.39 25.97 39.05
C ARG A 8 25.93 26.43 39.16
N ARG A 9 25.66 27.62 39.72
CA ARG A 9 24.29 28.17 39.83
C ARG A 9 23.73 28.57 38.46
N ARG A 10 24.59 29.05 37.55
CA ARG A 10 24.19 29.35 36.16
C ARG A 10 23.84 28.08 35.39
N SER A 11 24.63 27.01 35.52
CA SER A 11 24.32 25.71 34.90
C SER A 11 23.02 25.09 35.44
N LEU A 12 22.78 25.16 36.75
CA LEU A 12 21.53 24.70 37.37
C LEU A 12 20.30 25.49 36.89
N LEU A 13 20.42 26.81 36.76
CA LEU A 13 19.34 27.65 36.22
C LEU A 13 19.05 27.34 34.75
N VAL A 14 20.08 27.13 33.93
CA VAL A 14 19.92 26.73 32.52
C VAL A 14 19.21 25.38 32.42
N VAL A 15 19.63 24.38 33.20
CA VAL A 15 18.99 23.06 33.22
C VAL A 15 17.53 23.15 33.69
N ALA A 16 17.25 23.91 34.74
CA ALA A 16 15.89 24.12 35.23
C ALA A 16 15.00 24.85 34.20
N SER A 17 15.54 25.85 33.49
CA SER A 17 14.83 26.55 32.42
C SER A 17 14.54 25.64 31.23
N VAL A 18 15.50 24.82 30.81
CA VAL A 18 15.28 23.82 29.74
C VAL A 18 14.20 22.83 30.16
N PHE A 19 14.26 22.31 31.40
CA PHE A 19 13.25 21.39 31.92
C PHE A 19 11.86 22.02 31.98
N ALA A 20 11.75 23.27 32.43
CA ALA A 20 10.49 23.99 32.45
C ALA A 20 9.92 24.22 31.05
N ILE A 21 10.77 24.53 30.05
CA ILE A 21 10.36 24.66 28.65
C ILE A 21 9.85 23.32 28.12
N VAL A 22 10.56 22.22 28.38
CA VAL A 22 10.13 20.87 27.97
C VAL A 22 8.78 20.52 28.58
N LEU A 23 8.58 20.77 29.88
CA LEU A 23 7.28 20.54 30.54
C LEU A 23 6.16 21.42 29.97
N ALA A 24 6.46 22.69 29.65
CA ALA A 24 5.48 23.58 29.03
C ALA A 24 5.09 23.11 27.63
N LEU A 25 6.06 22.69 26.81
CA LEU A 25 5.81 22.12 25.49
C LEU A 25 5.02 20.81 25.58
N LEU A 26 5.35 19.94 26.54
CA LEU A 26 4.61 18.71 26.80
C LEU A 26 3.17 18.99 27.24
N GLY A 27 2.97 20.02 28.07
CA GLY A 27 1.63 20.49 28.46
C GLY A 27 0.82 21.01 27.27
N VAL A 28 1.42 21.87 26.43
CA VAL A 28 0.78 22.35 25.20
C VAL A 28 0.43 21.19 24.27
N TYR A 29 1.29 20.18 24.15
CA TYR A 29 1.01 19.00 23.35
C TYR A 29 -0.16 18.16 23.92
N GLN A 30 -0.09 17.82 25.21
CA GLN A 30 -1.09 16.97 25.87
C GLN A 30 -2.48 17.62 25.96
N PHE A 31 -2.57 18.94 26.12
CA PHE A 31 -3.87 19.62 26.28
C PHE A 31 -4.32 20.39 25.02
N GLY A 32 -3.37 20.75 24.15
CA GLY A 32 -3.60 21.52 22.92
C GLY A 32 -3.77 20.65 21.68
N VAL A 33 -3.00 19.55 21.57
CA VAL A 33 -2.97 18.67 20.40
C VAL A 33 -3.72 17.36 20.66
N LYS A 34 -3.43 16.67 21.76
CA LYS A 34 -4.10 15.41 22.10
C LYS A 34 -5.53 15.65 22.56
N ARG A 35 -6.49 15.37 21.70
CA ARG A 35 -7.92 15.49 21.99
C ARG A 35 -8.67 14.36 21.31
N LEU A 36 -9.55 13.68 22.03
CA LEU A 36 -10.40 12.67 21.42
C LEU A 36 -11.45 13.35 20.53
N PRO A 37 -11.78 12.74 19.38
CA PRO A 37 -12.95 13.12 18.61
C PRO A 37 -14.24 12.66 19.34
N PRO A 38 -15.41 13.14 18.92
CA PRO A 38 -16.69 12.53 19.29
C PRO A 38 -16.72 11.04 18.94
N THR A 39 -17.45 10.25 19.72
CA THR A 39 -17.61 8.80 19.49
C THR A 39 -18.78 8.45 18.58
N ASP A 40 -19.70 9.39 18.39
CA ASP A 40 -20.80 9.28 17.43
C ASP A 40 -20.28 9.62 16.01
N PRO A 41 -20.34 8.69 15.04
CA PRO A 41 -19.92 8.94 13.67
C PRO A 41 -20.58 10.16 13.02
N ALA A 42 -21.81 10.51 13.39
CA ALA A 42 -22.51 11.67 12.83
C ALA A 42 -21.93 13.03 13.30
N ALA A 43 -21.11 13.02 14.35
CA ALA A 43 -20.49 14.22 14.92
C ALA A 43 -19.00 14.35 14.56
N LEU A 44 -18.46 13.45 13.74
CA LEU A 44 -17.08 13.48 13.28
C LEU A 44 -16.80 14.67 12.36
N ASP A 45 -15.54 15.06 12.28
CA ASP A 45 -15.11 16.03 11.27
C ASP A 45 -15.13 15.43 9.86
N GLU A 46 -14.98 16.29 8.86
CA GLU A 46 -15.05 15.89 7.45
C GLU A 46 -14.00 14.82 7.09
N LEU A 47 -12.77 14.97 7.56
CA LEU A 47 -11.67 14.07 7.19
C LEU A 47 -11.86 12.68 7.83
N ASP A 48 -12.28 12.59 9.09
CA ASP A 48 -12.61 11.32 9.73
C ASP A 48 -13.86 10.67 9.11
N THR A 49 -14.86 11.48 8.75
CA THR A 49 -16.06 11.00 8.05
C THR A 49 -15.67 10.37 6.71
N ARG A 50 -14.85 11.05 5.90
CA ARG A 50 -14.38 10.54 4.61
C ARG A 50 -13.53 9.27 4.77
N MET A 51 -12.68 9.24 5.79
CA MET A 51 -11.89 8.05 6.13
C MET A 51 -12.80 6.86 6.45
N PHE A 52 -13.77 7.00 7.34
CA PHE A 52 -14.65 5.89 7.71
C PHE A 52 -15.58 5.47 6.57
N VAL A 53 -16.06 6.40 5.73
CA VAL A 53 -16.82 6.05 4.53
C VAL A 53 -15.98 5.20 3.57
N ALA A 54 -14.72 5.59 3.35
CA ALA A 54 -13.81 4.81 2.51
C ALA A 54 -13.52 3.42 3.12
N LEU A 55 -13.24 3.35 4.42
CA LEU A 55 -12.97 2.10 5.12
C LEU A 55 -14.19 1.17 5.13
N GLN A 56 -15.39 1.70 5.42
CA GLN A 56 -16.65 0.95 5.34
C GLN A 56 -16.85 0.37 3.94
N THR A 57 -16.56 1.15 2.89
CA THR A 57 -16.70 0.69 1.49
C THR A 57 -15.74 -0.46 1.17
N GLN A 58 -14.48 -0.35 1.62
CA GLN A 58 -13.50 -1.44 1.52
C GLN A 58 -14.00 -2.69 2.26
N TYR A 59 -14.40 -2.53 3.53
CA TYR A 59 -14.80 -3.65 4.38
C TYR A 59 -16.05 -4.34 3.85
N ASP A 60 -17.00 -3.59 3.32
CA ASP A 60 -18.20 -4.12 2.67
C ASP A 60 -17.87 -4.92 1.40
N ALA A 61 -16.87 -4.51 0.62
CA ALA A 61 -16.42 -5.27 -0.54
C ALA A 61 -15.81 -6.63 -0.12
N PHE A 62 -14.93 -6.64 0.89
CA PHE A 62 -14.37 -7.90 1.43
C PHE A 62 -15.40 -8.77 2.13
N ALA A 63 -16.37 -8.18 2.81
CA ALA A 63 -17.44 -8.92 3.46
C ALA A 63 -18.35 -9.62 2.45
N ARG A 64 -18.62 -9.00 1.30
CA ARG A 64 -19.51 -9.54 0.26
C ARG A 64 -18.81 -10.47 -0.73
N THR A 65 -17.60 -10.13 -1.18
CA THR A 65 -16.96 -10.79 -2.33
C THR A 65 -15.45 -10.98 -2.14
N PRO A 66 -14.98 -11.69 -1.08
CA PRO A 66 -13.55 -11.85 -0.81
C PRO A 66 -12.81 -12.61 -1.93
N GLU A 67 -13.43 -13.67 -2.48
CA GLU A 67 -12.89 -14.44 -3.62
C GLU A 67 -12.71 -13.60 -4.89
N ALA A 68 -13.52 -12.55 -5.06
CA ALA A 68 -13.38 -11.65 -6.20
C ALA A 68 -12.22 -10.67 -6.02
N LEU A 69 -11.73 -10.47 -4.80
CA LEU A 69 -10.64 -9.54 -4.47
C LEU A 69 -9.29 -10.24 -4.40
N TRP A 70 -9.20 -11.35 -3.67
CA TRP A 70 -7.98 -12.15 -3.55
C TRP A 70 -8.33 -13.65 -3.49
N ASP A 71 -8.74 -14.15 -2.34
CA ASP A 71 -9.26 -15.49 -2.11
C ASP A 71 -10.32 -15.46 -0.99
N ALA A 72 -10.93 -16.60 -0.67
CA ALA A 72 -11.97 -16.68 0.35
C ALA A 72 -11.45 -16.47 1.78
N ASP A 73 -10.16 -16.73 2.02
CA ASP A 73 -9.55 -16.79 3.34
C ASP A 73 -9.03 -15.43 3.79
N TYR A 74 -8.55 -14.60 2.85
CA TYR A 74 -8.09 -13.24 3.15
C TYR A 74 -9.26 -12.29 3.41
N ARG A 75 -9.30 -11.72 4.62
CA ARG A 75 -10.42 -10.92 5.12
C ARG A 75 -9.95 -9.60 5.70
N TYR A 76 -9.57 -8.66 4.84
CA TYR A 76 -9.14 -7.30 5.23
C TYR A 76 -10.15 -6.62 6.18
N ASP A 77 -11.45 -6.87 6.01
CA ASP A 77 -12.53 -6.36 6.87
C ASP A 77 -12.46 -6.85 8.33
N ARG A 78 -11.64 -7.86 8.60
CA ARG A 78 -11.44 -8.47 9.92
C ARG A 78 -10.02 -8.27 10.45
N GLU A 79 -9.13 -7.68 9.64
CA GLU A 79 -7.75 -7.53 10.05
C GLU A 79 -7.57 -6.34 11.00
N PRO A 80 -6.65 -6.45 11.97
CA PRO A 80 -6.29 -5.37 12.88
C PRO A 80 -5.64 -4.22 12.10
N LEU A 81 -6.07 -3.01 12.40
CA LEU A 81 -5.59 -1.79 11.74
C LEU A 81 -5.54 -0.63 12.73
N LEU A 82 -4.46 0.14 12.69
CA LEU A 82 -4.32 1.40 13.38
C LEU A 82 -4.39 2.55 12.38
N LEU A 83 -5.25 3.53 12.63
CA LEU A 83 -5.44 4.70 11.77
C LEU A 83 -5.01 5.95 12.50
N VAL A 84 -3.86 6.50 12.12
CA VAL A 84 -3.23 7.65 12.77
C VAL A 84 -3.69 8.93 12.09
N ARG A 85 -4.43 9.75 12.84
CA ARG A 85 -4.93 11.04 12.36
C ARG A 85 -3.80 12.06 12.20
N LYS A 86 -3.75 12.76 11.08
CA LYS A 86 -2.96 13.99 10.89
C LYS A 86 -3.84 15.11 10.36
N ASP A 87 -3.82 16.26 11.02
CA ASP A 87 -4.64 17.41 10.62
C ASP A 87 -4.11 18.14 9.39
N ALA A 88 -2.86 17.89 9.01
CA ALA A 88 -2.23 18.45 7.82
C ALA A 88 -1.19 17.46 7.25
N ASP A 89 -0.93 17.59 5.96
CA ASP A 89 0.04 16.75 5.27
C ASP A 89 1.45 16.98 5.82
N GLY A 90 2.17 15.88 6.06
CA GLY A 90 3.51 15.92 6.66
C GLY A 90 3.54 16.36 8.13
N ALA A 91 2.40 16.50 8.81
CA ALA A 91 2.37 16.82 10.23
C ALA A 91 3.06 15.72 11.05
N LEU A 92 3.99 16.11 11.94
CA LEU A 92 4.65 15.16 12.85
C LEU A 92 3.72 14.79 14.02
N ALA A 93 2.99 15.77 14.53
CA ALA A 93 2.04 15.57 15.60
C ALA A 93 0.74 14.92 15.10
N TRP A 94 0.16 14.07 15.94
CA TRP A 94 -1.12 13.41 15.70
C TRP A 94 -1.99 13.53 16.96
N PRO A 95 -3.29 13.92 16.84
CA PRO A 95 -4.16 14.16 17.98
C PRO A 95 -4.69 12.86 18.61
N TYR A 96 -4.99 11.85 17.80
CA TYR A 96 -5.53 10.55 18.21
C TYR A 96 -5.28 9.47 17.15
N VAL A 97 -5.61 8.24 17.50
CA VAL A 97 -5.55 7.05 16.65
C VAL A 97 -6.84 6.26 16.81
N TYR A 98 -7.37 5.73 15.70
CA TYR A 98 -8.40 4.71 15.73
C TYR A 98 -7.77 3.32 15.73
N LEU A 99 -8.31 2.44 16.57
CA LEU A 99 -7.97 1.04 16.64
C LEU A 99 -9.14 0.25 16.06
N VAL A 100 -8.94 -0.37 14.91
CA VAL A 100 -9.94 -1.14 14.18
C VAL A 100 -9.60 -2.64 14.31
N ASN A 101 -10.56 -3.46 14.75
CA ASN A 101 -10.42 -4.90 14.98
C ASN A 101 -9.32 -5.32 15.98
N MET A 102 -8.82 -4.37 16.77
CA MET A 102 -7.71 -4.58 17.71
C MET A 102 -8.11 -5.27 19.02
N SER A 103 -9.40 -5.35 19.35
CA SER A 103 -9.87 -5.95 20.62
C SER A 103 -9.61 -7.45 20.70
N SER A 104 -9.31 -8.10 19.57
CA SER A 104 -8.87 -9.50 19.53
C SER A 104 -7.40 -9.70 19.90
N LEU A 105 -6.57 -8.65 19.81
CA LEU A 105 -5.12 -8.70 20.05
C LEU A 105 -4.69 -8.10 21.38
N ILE A 106 -5.34 -7.02 21.81
CA ILE A 106 -4.99 -6.29 23.02
C ILE A 106 -6.24 -5.95 23.84
N ASP A 107 -6.04 -5.66 25.13
CA ASP A 107 -7.11 -5.11 25.96
C ASP A 107 -7.39 -3.66 25.58
N THR A 108 -8.56 -3.44 24.97
CA THR A 108 -9.05 -2.13 24.52
C THR A 108 -10.08 -1.50 25.45
N SER A 109 -10.36 -2.12 26.61
CA SER A 109 -11.45 -1.70 27.52
C SER A 109 -11.31 -0.26 28.04
N ARG A 110 -10.09 0.26 28.07
CA ARG A 110 -9.77 1.65 28.48
C ARG A 110 -9.99 2.70 27.38
N PHE A 111 -10.19 2.29 26.13
CA PHE A 111 -10.34 3.20 25.00
C PHE A 111 -11.80 3.54 24.74
N ALA A 112 -12.06 4.74 24.24
CA ALA A 112 -13.41 5.15 23.89
C ALA A 112 -13.90 4.32 22.69
N ARG A 113 -15.15 3.84 22.74
CA ARG A 113 -15.76 3.05 21.67
C ARG A 113 -16.43 3.99 20.67
N MET A 114 -16.27 3.72 19.37
CA MET A 114 -17.09 4.36 18.33
C MET A 114 -18.45 3.68 18.24
N GLU A 115 -19.51 4.47 18.02
CA GLU A 115 -20.91 4.02 18.02
C GLU A 115 -21.45 3.89 16.59
N PHE A 116 -20.88 2.97 15.81
CA PHE A 116 -21.43 2.63 14.49
C PHE A 116 -22.76 1.86 14.60
N ALA A 117 -23.55 1.91 13.52
CA ALA A 117 -24.81 1.15 13.43
C ALA A 117 -24.59 -0.36 13.57
N GLU A 118 -25.58 -1.09 14.08
CA GLU A 118 -25.45 -2.54 14.36
C GLU A 118 -25.16 -3.38 13.11
N ASP A 119 -25.56 -2.92 11.93
CA ASP A 119 -25.33 -3.58 10.64
C ASP A 119 -24.03 -3.16 9.94
N SER A 120 -23.24 -2.26 10.56
CA SER A 120 -21.93 -1.84 10.03
C SER A 120 -20.89 -2.96 10.17
N THR A 121 -20.05 -3.10 9.14
CA THR A 121 -18.84 -3.95 9.20
C THR A 121 -17.75 -3.38 10.13
N LEU A 122 -17.88 -2.13 10.60
CA LEU A 122 -16.97 -1.47 11.55
C LEU A 122 -17.38 -1.70 13.02
N SER A 123 -17.54 -2.98 13.40
CA SER A 123 -18.11 -3.37 14.70
C SER A 123 -17.15 -3.23 15.91
N ASP A 124 -15.83 -3.25 15.66
CA ASP A 124 -14.78 -3.07 16.66
C ASP A 124 -13.89 -1.88 16.30
N VAL A 125 -14.36 -0.68 16.64
CA VAL A 125 -13.57 0.54 16.49
C VAL A 125 -13.46 1.26 17.83
N ARG A 126 -12.22 1.57 18.22
CA ARG A 126 -11.89 2.35 19.41
C ARG A 126 -11.09 3.57 19.04
N VAL A 127 -11.11 4.59 19.88
CA VAL A 127 -10.29 5.78 19.71
C VAL A 127 -9.51 6.11 20.98
N ALA A 128 -8.26 6.49 20.79
CA ALA A 128 -7.34 6.82 21.85
C ALA A 128 -6.42 7.98 21.47
N THR A 129 -6.01 8.79 22.44
CA THR A 129 -4.93 9.76 22.26
C THR A 129 -3.55 9.11 22.32
N ASP A 130 -3.46 7.92 22.91
CA ASP A 130 -2.25 7.12 23.03
C ASP A 130 -2.58 5.62 23.23
N VAL A 131 -1.76 4.74 22.67
CA VAL A 131 -1.92 3.28 22.76
C VAL A 131 -0.78 2.69 23.56
N ASP A 132 0.46 2.85 23.09
CA ASP A 132 1.65 2.39 23.78
C ASP A 132 2.89 3.17 23.26
N LEU A 133 4.08 2.74 23.69
CA LEU A 133 5.34 3.37 23.27
C LEU A 133 5.72 3.07 21.81
N GLN A 134 5.13 2.06 21.15
CA GLN A 134 5.40 1.77 19.74
C GLN A 134 4.83 2.88 18.84
N MET A 135 3.73 3.52 19.27
CA MET A 135 3.15 4.69 18.59
C MET A 135 4.10 5.90 18.49
N LEU A 136 5.27 5.86 19.13
CA LEU A 136 6.34 6.84 18.92
C LEU A 136 6.88 6.80 17.47
N THR A 137 6.78 5.68 16.75
CA THR A 137 7.18 5.64 15.33
C THR A 137 6.25 6.45 14.45
N ALA A 138 4.97 6.63 14.82
CA ALA A 138 4.02 7.49 14.08
C ALA A 138 4.38 9.00 14.09
N TRP A 139 5.45 9.39 14.80
CA TRP A 139 6.04 10.72 14.74
C TRP A 139 7.03 10.88 13.59
N THR A 140 7.53 9.79 12.99
CA THR A 140 8.40 9.88 11.82
C THR A 140 7.57 10.26 10.59
N PRO A 141 8.12 11.05 9.65
CA PRO A 141 7.47 11.28 8.36
C PRO A 141 7.25 9.94 7.65
N GLY A 142 6.00 9.69 7.22
CA GLY A 142 5.62 8.47 6.52
C GLY A 142 4.10 8.31 6.49
N THR A 143 3.60 7.57 5.50
CA THR A 143 2.17 7.29 5.36
C THR A 143 1.77 6.02 6.10
N PHE A 144 2.71 5.11 6.39
CA PHE A 144 2.41 3.87 7.11
C PHE A 144 3.66 3.30 7.82
N ASP A 145 3.42 2.37 8.74
CA ASP A 145 4.41 1.55 9.43
C ASP A 145 3.78 0.19 9.80
N THR A 146 4.59 -0.81 10.15
CA THR A 146 4.12 -2.09 10.71
C THR A 146 4.50 -2.18 12.18
N LEU A 147 3.52 -2.23 13.06
CA LEU A 147 3.71 -2.36 14.51
C LEU A 147 3.44 -3.79 14.98
N GLU A 148 4.09 -4.24 16.04
CA GLU A 148 3.91 -5.60 16.54
C GLU A 148 3.01 -5.63 17.78
N TYR A 149 1.91 -6.37 17.71
CA TYR A 149 1.00 -6.60 18.84
C TYR A 149 0.76 -8.09 19.00
N ALA A 150 1.04 -8.61 20.20
CA ALA A 150 0.89 -10.04 20.52
C ALA A 150 1.60 -10.99 19.52
N GLY A 151 2.77 -10.60 19.02
CA GLY A 151 3.55 -11.39 18.05
C GLY A 151 3.02 -11.33 16.61
N ARG A 152 2.11 -10.40 16.32
CA ARG A 152 1.50 -10.20 15.00
C ARG A 152 1.77 -8.78 14.49
N GLY A 153 2.15 -8.66 13.22
CA GLY A 153 2.24 -7.37 12.53
C GLY A 153 0.86 -6.75 12.31
N VAL A 154 0.75 -5.45 12.59
CA VAL A 154 -0.45 -4.63 12.45
C VAL A 154 -0.08 -3.39 11.65
N LEU A 155 -0.84 -3.10 10.60
CA LEU A 155 -0.65 -1.88 9.83
C LEU A 155 -1.01 -0.67 10.70
N ALA A 156 -0.09 0.28 10.81
CA ALA A 156 -0.36 1.63 11.28
C ALA A 156 -0.35 2.57 10.09
N PHE A 157 -1.54 2.91 9.60
CA PHE A 157 -1.71 3.78 8.45
C PHE A 157 -2.04 5.21 8.88
N THR A 158 -1.30 6.17 8.36
CA THR A 158 -1.48 7.59 8.61
C THR A 158 -2.38 8.20 7.53
N TYR A 159 -3.41 8.94 7.94
CA TYR A 159 -4.31 9.63 7.03
C TYR A 159 -4.36 11.14 7.32
N SER A 160 -4.34 11.93 6.25
CA SER A 160 -4.35 13.39 6.22
C SER A 160 -5.21 13.88 5.04
N PRO A 161 -5.43 15.19 4.87
CA PRO A 161 -6.25 15.70 3.77
C PRO A 161 -5.81 15.23 2.37
N ALA A 162 -4.50 15.10 2.11
CA ALA A 162 -3.99 14.69 0.79
C ALA A 162 -4.50 13.33 0.31
N GLN A 163 -4.70 12.33 1.18
CA GLN A 163 -5.19 11.00 0.77
C GLN A 163 -6.68 11.00 0.37
N PHE A 164 -7.35 12.14 0.51
CA PHE A 164 -8.73 12.33 0.10
C PHE A 164 -8.86 13.49 -0.89
N ASP A 165 -7.76 13.96 -1.48
CA ASP A 165 -7.84 14.89 -2.59
C ASP A 165 -8.31 14.13 -3.83
N ASP A 166 -9.53 14.42 -4.32
CA ASP A 166 -10.13 13.77 -5.50
C ASP A 166 -9.30 14.01 -6.77
N ASP A 167 -8.43 15.00 -6.69
CA ASP A 167 -7.53 15.49 -7.71
C ASP A 167 -6.16 14.76 -7.64
N SER A 168 -5.86 14.03 -6.57
CA SER A 168 -4.64 13.23 -6.43
C SER A 168 -4.67 11.93 -7.25
N ASP A 169 -3.52 11.28 -7.40
CA ASP A 169 -3.44 9.93 -7.96
C ASP A 169 -4.32 8.96 -7.15
N PRO A 170 -5.33 8.30 -7.76
CA PRO A 170 -6.20 7.34 -7.07
C PRO A 170 -5.45 6.21 -6.36
N LEU A 171 -4.22 5.91 -6.79
CA LEU A 171 -3.35 4.89 -6.20
C LEU A 171 -2.73 5.34 -4.87
N LEU A 172 -2.69 6.64 -4.60
CA LEU A 172 -2.18 7.23 -3.36
C LEU A 172 -3.32 7.61 -2.39
N GLN A 173 -4.57 7.51 -2.83
CA GLN A 173 -5.74 7.80 -2.00
C GLN A 173 -5.95 6.71 -0.95
N PHE A 174 -6.53 7.10 0.19
CA PHE A 174 -6.79 6.19 1.31
C PHE A 174 -7.60 4.96 0.89
N ALA A 175 -8.59 5.16 0.02
CA ALA A 175 -9.50 4.11 -0.47
C ALA A 175 -8.77 2.97 -1.21
N THR A 176 -7.54 3.19 -1.63
CA THR A 176 -6.72 2.22 -2.37
C THR A 176 -5.50 1.84 -1.55
N PHE A 177 -4.70 2.83 -1.18
CA PHE A 177 -3.36 2.62 -0.65
C PHE A 177 -3.34 1.96 0.74
N SER A 178 -4.36 2.19 1.57
CA SER A 178 -4.45 1.51 2.87
C SER A 178 -4.58 -0.01 2.73
N MET A 179 -5.33 -0.48 1.72
CA MET A 179 -5.51 -1.89 1.43
C MET A 179 -4.25 -2.51 0.82
N HIS A 180 -3.54 -1.78 -0.04
CA HIS A 180 -2.25 -2.18 -0.59
C HIS A 180 -1.26 -2.48 0.52
N GLU A 181 -1.08 -1.53 1.45
CA GLU A 181 -0.16 -1.71 2.57
C GLU A 181 -0.63 -2.78 3.55
N ALA A 182 -1.94 -2.91 3.77
CA ALA A 182 -2.49 -3.98 4.60
C ALA A 182 -2.23 -5.36 4.01
N PHE A 183 -2.19 -5.46 2.68
CA PHE A 183 -1.89 -6.71 1.99
C PHE A 183 -0.45 -7.17 2.25
N HIS A 184 0.52 -6.27 2.20
CA HIS A 184 1.91 -6.59 2.56
C HIS A 184 2.01 -7.13 3.99
N VAL A 185 1.32 -6.49 4.94
CA VAL A 185 1.36 -6.89 6.36
C VAL A 185 0.68 -8.24 6.61
N ASN A 186 -0.46 -8.50 5.97
CA ASN A 186 -1.30 -9.65 6.31
C ASN A 186 -1.09 -10.86 5.41
N VAL A 187 -0.83 -10.66 4.12
CA VAL A 187 -0.68 -11.75 3.13
C VAL A 187 0.77 -12.05 2.83
N GLN A 188 1.64 -11.03 2.88
CA GLN A 188 3.05 -11.15 2.52
C GLN A 188 4.05 -10.91 3.67
N PRO A 189 3.78 -11.28 4.94
CA PRO A 189 4.62 -10.88 6.09
C PRO A 189 6.05 -11.44 6.06
N THR A 190 6.32 -12.42 5.16
CA THR A 190 7.61 -13.09 5.04
C THR A 190 8.23 -12.99 3.66
N TRP A 191 7.61 -12.23 2.74
CA TRP A 191 8.18 -11.99 1.42
C TRP A 191 9.26 -10.93 1.59
N ARG A 192 10.50 -11.26 1.21
CA ARG A 192 11.71 -10.49 1.55
C ARG A 192 12.57 -10.14 0.36
N GLN A 193 12.11 -10.47 -0.85
CA GLN A 193 12.92 -10.45 -2.07
C GLN A 193 13.17 -9.03 -2.60
N ASP A 194 12.36 -8.06 -2.19
CA ASP A 194 12.45 -6.64 -2.56
C ASP A 194 13.05 -5.73 -1.47
N ILE A 195 13.32 -6.28 -0.27
CA ILE A 195 13.93 -5.55 0.85
C ILE A 195 15.21 -4.84 0.40
N ASP A 196 15.40 -3.62 0.92
CA ASP A 196 16.55 -2.75 0.65
C ASP A 196 16.77 -2.44 -0.85
N GLY A 197 15.71 -2.45 -1.64
CA GLY A 197 15.77 -2.18 -3.09
C GLY A 197 16.33 -3.36 -3.88
N GLY A 198 16.31 -4.57 -3.32
CA GLY A 198 16.83 -5.80 -3.92
C GLY A 198 16.21 -6.16 -5.27
N ALA A 199 15.03 -5.61 -5.58
CA ALA A 199 14.32 -5.86 -6.83
C ALA A 199 14.31 -4.67 -7.82
N ARG A 200 15.08 -3.60 -7.55
CA ARG A 200 15.18 -2.45 -8.45
C ARG A 200 16.09 -2.74 -9.64
N VAL A 201 15.63 -2.38 -10.84
CA VAL A 201 16.44 -2.43 -12.05
C VAL A 201 17.13 -1.08 -12.23
N TRP A 202 18.37 -0.97 -11.79
CA TRP A 202 19.13 0.28 -11.92
C TRP A 202 19.52 0.59 -13.36
N ASP A 203 19.45 1.87 -13.74
CA ASP A 203 19.85 2.40 -15.05
C ASP A 203 19.20 1.65 -16.25
N PRO A 204 17.87 1.60 -16.34
CA PRO A 204 17.19 0.87 -17.41
C PRO A 204 17.54 1.47 -18.79
N PRO A 205 17.51 0.65 -19.86
CA PRO A 205 17.66 1.15 -21.23
C PRO A 205 16.68 2.29 -21.52
N THR A 206 17.01 3.18 -22.45
CA THR A 206 16.16 4.33 -22.79
C THR A 206 15.86 4.42 -24.28
N GLY A 207 14.83 5.21 -24.63
CA GLY A 207 14.47 5.51 -26.02
C GLY A 207 14.22 4.26 -26.88
N ALA A 208 14.90 4.17 -28.02
CA ALA A 208 14.72 3.07 -28.97
C ALA A 208 15.10 1.69 -28.41
N GLN A 209 16.09 1.63 -27.50
CA GLN A 209 16.50 0.37 -26.87
C GLN A 209 15.40 -0.14 -25.94
N LEU A 210 14.83 0.76 -25.12
CA LEU A 210 13.72 0.44 -24.23
C LEU A 210 12.52 -0.09 -25.01
N ARG A 211 12.17 0.57 -26.11
CA ARG A 211 11.09 0.15 -27.00
C ARG A 211 11.35 -1.21 -27.64
N ALA A 212 12.58 -1.46 -28.11
CA ALA A 212 12.94 -2.74 -28.69
C ALA A 212 12.86 -3.88 -27.65
N LEU A 213 13.19 -3.58 -26.40
CA LEU A 213 13.22 -4.55 -25.31
C LEU A 213 11.82 -4.93 -24.82
N PHE A 214 10.93 -3.96 -24.64
CA PHE A 214 9.62 -4.19 -23.99
C PHE A 214 8.41 -4.15 -24.94
N GLY A 215 8.58 -3.69 -26.19
CA GLY A 215 7.44 -3.46 -27.09
C GLY A 215 6.58 -4.70 -27.35
N GLN A 216 7.19 -5.87 -27.55
CA GLN A 216 6.46 -7.11 -27.79
C GLN A 216 5.80 -7.67 -26.52
N GLU A 217 6.51 -7.65 -25.39
CA GLU A 217 5.95 -8.04 -24.10
C GLU A 217 4.74 -7.16 -23.75
N PHE A 218 4.85 -5.85 -23.90
CA PHE A 218 3.79 -4.91 -23.53
C PHE A 218 2.57 -5.04 -24.43
N ALA A 219 2.76 -5.32 -25.72
CA ALA A 219 1.66 -5.67 -26.62
C ALA A 219 0.96 -6.98 -26.21
N ALA A 220 1.71 -7.97 -25.72
CA ALA A 220 1.15 -9.21 -25.20
C ALA A 220 0.39 -8.98 -23.88
N LEU A 221 0.91 -8.16 -22.98
CA LEU A 221 0.23 -7.78 -21.73
C LEU A 221 -1.07 -7.00 -21.99
N ASP A 222 -1.08 -6.06 -22.94
CA ASP A 222 -2.30 -5.37 -23.37
C ASP A 222 -3.38 -6.35 -23.86
N ALA A 223 -2.97 -7.39 -24.59
CA ALA A 223 -3.89 -8.41 -25.10
C ALA A 223 -4.59 -9.23 -24.01
N VAL A 224 -4.01 -9.37 -22.82
CA VAL A 224 -4.61 -10.12 -21.69
C VAL A 224 -6.02 -9.60 -21.37
N THR A 225 -6.22 -8.28 -21.41
CA THR A 225 -7.50 -7.63 -21.10
C THR A 225 -8.62 -7.97 -22.10
N THR A 226 -8.26 -8.40 -23.31
CA THR A 226 -9.21 -8.70 -24.40
C THR A 226 -9.33 -10.19 -24.70
N ALA A 227 -8.51 -11.03 -24.06
CA ALA A 227 -8.53 -12.47 -24.28
C ALA A 227 -9.86 -13.08 -23.82
N THR A 228 -10.54 -13.77 -24.72
CA THR A 228 -11.88 -14.32 -24.47
C THR A 228 -11.88 -15.78 -24.02
N ASP A 229 -10.80 -16.52 -24.31
CA ASP A 229 -10.70 -17.95 -24.01
C ASP A 229 -9.27 -18.36 -23.58
N ASP A 230 -9.16 -19.58 -23.06
CA ASP A 230 -7.90 -20.07 -22.49
C ASP A 230 -6.84 -20.38 -23.56
N ALA A 231 -7.22 -20.63 -24.82
CA ALA A 231 -6.25 -20.84 -25.89
C ALA A 231 -5.53 -19.52 -26.20
N GLN A 232 -6.28 -18.43 -26.35
CA GLN A 232 -5.70 -17.09 -26.50
C GLN A 232 -4.83 -16.70 -25.30
N ARG A 233 -5.29 -16.98 -24.08
CA ARG A 233 -4.50 -16.71 -22.86
C ARG A 233 -3.18 -17.48 -22.84
N ARG A 234 -3.18 -18.75 -23.26
CA ARG A 234 -1.95 -19.55 -23.37
C ARG A 234 -1.00 -18.99 -24.43
N ASP A 235 -1.51 -18.58 -25.59
CA ASP A 235 -0.68 -17.96 -26.64
C ASP A 235 -0.05 -16.66 -26.16
N ILE A 236 -0.81 -15.83 -25.43
CA ILE A 236 -0.32 -14.61 -24.80
C ILE A 236 0.74 -14.93 -23.74
N ALA A 237 0.49 -15.91 -22.87
CA ALA A 237 1.43 -16.36 -21.84
C ALA A 237 2.75 -16.85 -22.45
N ALA A 238 2.68 -17.65 -23.51
CA ALA A 238 3.86 -18.16 -24.21
C ALA A 238 4.71 -17.02 -24.79
N ARG A 239 4.08 -16.03 -25.42
CA ARG A 239 4.77 -14.81 -25.91
C ARG A 239 5.42 -14.03 -24.78
N ILE A 240 4.72 -13.83 -23.66
CA ILE A 240 5.30 -13.17 -22.48
C ILE A 240 6.53 -13.95 -22.00
N VAL A 241 6.43 -15.28 -21.83
CA VAL A 241 7.56 -16.12 -21.38
C VAL A 241 8.75 -16.04 -22.35
N GLU A 242 8.51 -16.11 -23.66
CA GLU A 242 9.55 -16.00 -24.69
C GLU A 242 10.28 -14.65 -24.63
N GLU A 243 9.53 -13.55 -24.67
CA GLU A 243 10.09 -12.19 -24.63
C GLU A 243 10.88 -11.97 -23.34
N ARG A 244 10.35 -12.39 -22.19
CA ARG A 244 11.03 -12.23 -20.91
C ARG A 244 12.33 -13.03 -20.82
N ARG A 245 12.37 -14.25 -21.35
CA ARG A 245 13.60 -15.06 -21.41
C ARG A 245 14.66 -14.34 -22.27
N ALA A 246 14.29 -13.82 -23.43
CA ALA A 246 15.19 -13.06 -24.30
C ALA A 246 15.68 -11.74 -23.66
N GLN A 247 14.79 -11.03 -22.95
CA GLN A 247 15.14 -9.83 -22.20
C GLN A 247 16.14 -10.11 -21.07
N VAL A 248 15.96 -11.19 -20.31
CA VAL A 248 16.91 -11.56 -19.24
C VAL A 248 18.24 -12.05 -19.80
N GLU A 249 18.23 -12.77 -20.93
CA GLU A 249 19.47 -13.18 -21.61
C GLU A 249 20.29 -11.96 -22.06
N SER A 250 19.63 -10.93 -22.59
CA SER A 250 20.28 -9.70 -23.05
C SER A 250 20.63 -8.73 -21.91
N VAL A 251 19.80 -8.67 -20.86
CA VAL A 251 19.95 -7.79 -19.70
C VAL A 251 19.69 -8.60 -18.42
N PRO A 252 20.70 -9.31 -17.87
CA PRO A 252 20.51 -10.21 -16.73
C PRO A 252 19.91 -9.59 -15.47
N ALA A 253 20.10 -8.28 -15.26
CA ALA A 253 19.51 -7.54 -14.15
C ALA A 253 17.97 -7.56 -14.17
N LEU A 254 17.34 -7.76 -15.33
CA LEU A 254 15.88 -7.88 -15.44
C LEU A 254 15.30 -9.13 -14.77
N SER A 255 16.13 -10.09 -14.37
CA SER A 255 15.67 -11.23 -13.55
C SER A 255 15.10 -10.77 -12.19
N ALA A 256 15.57 -9.64 -11.65
CA ALA A 256 15.14 -9.11 -10.37
C ALA A 256 13.66 -8.66 -10.37
N ARG A 257 13.10 -8.29 -11.53
CA ARG A 257 11.71 -7.79 -11.61
C ARG A 257 10.68 -8.82 -11.19
N ALA A 258 10.94 -10.12 -11.37
CA ALA A 258 9.94 -11.17 -11.10
C ALA A 258 9.52 -11.18 -9.62
N ALA A 259 10.46 -10.86 -8.72
CA ALA A 259 10.18 -10.69 -7.30
C ALA A 259 9.27 -9.48 -7.04
N LEU A 260 9.60 -8.32 -7.62
CA LEU A 260 8.83 -7.10 -7.46
C LEU A 260 7.42 -7.21 -8.05
N GLU A 261 7.31 -7.78 -9.26
CA GLU A 261 6.02 -8.09 -9.87
C GLU A 261 5.18 -9.00 -8.98
N THR A 262 5.81 -9.95 -8.30
CA THR A 262 5.11 -10.85 -7.37
C THR A 262 4.63 -10.09 -6.13
N ILE A 263 5.51 -9.35 -5.46
CA ILE A 263 5.21 -8.63 -4.22
C ILE A 263 4.25 -7.47 -4.47
N GLU A 264 4.68 -6.50 -5.26
CA GLU A 264 3.98 -5.25 -5.49
C GLU A 264 2.87 -5.39 -6.53
N GLY A 265 3.08 -6.24 -7.53
CA GLY A 265 2.06 -6.47 -8.55
C GLY A 265 0.86 -7.26 -8.02
N SER A 266 1.02 -8.14 -7.02
CA SER A 266 -0.15 -8.78 -6.39
C SER A 266 -0.93 -7.83 -5.49
N ALA A 267 -0.26 -6.87 -4.83
CA ALA A 267 -0.93 -5.78 -4.12
C ALA A 267 -1.66 -4.84 -5.10
N ARG A 268 -1.03 -4.44 -6.21
CA ARG A 268 -1.67 -3.68 -7.31
C ARG A 268 -2.84 -4.45 -7.95
N TYR A 269 -2.74 -5.77 -8.07
CA TYR A 269 -3.85 -6.62 -8.52
C TYR A 269 -5.05 -6.49 -7.58
N LEU A 270 -4.84 -6.56 -6.26
CA LEU A 270 -5.91 -6.41 -5.27
C LEU A 270 -6.62 -5.06 -5.41
N GLU A 271 -5.88 -3.97 -5.61
CA GLU A 271 -6.44 -2.64 -5.86
C GLU A 271 -7.31 -2.57 -7.12
N ARG A 272 -6.86 -3.17 -8.22
CA ARG A 272 -7.65 -3.25 -9.47
C ARG A 272 -8.91 -4.07 -9.28
N ARG A 273 -8.82 -5.24 -8.63
CA ARG A 273 -10.00 -6.07 -8.31
C ARG A 273 -10.98 -5.33 -7.40
N TYR A 274 -10.49 -4.58 -6.42
CA TYR A 274 -11.33 -3.72 -5.59
C TYR A 274 -12.02 -2.63 -6.41
N SER A 275 -11.29 -1.96 -7.30
CA SER A 275 -11.86 -0.99 -8.23
C SER A 275 -12.96 -1.61 -9.10
N ASP A 276 -12.76 -2.82 -9.64
CA ASP A 276 -13.76 -3.52 -10.46
C ASP A 276 -15.06 -3.77 -9.69
N VAL A 277 -14.99 -4.25 -8.45
CA VAL A 277 -16.19 -4.58 -7.65
C VAL A 277 -16.87 -3.36 -7.03
N SER A 278 -16.13 -2.26 -6.83
CA SER A 278 -16.65 -1.01 -6.25
C SER A 278 -17.09 0.02 -7.31
N GLY A 279 -16.88 -0.26 -8.60
CA GLY A 279 -17.18 0.67 -9.69
C GLY A 279 -16.20 1.84 -9.78
N GLY A 280 -14.96 1.64 -9.30
CA GLY A 280 -13.85 2.56 -9.40
C GLY A 280 -13.30 2.69 -10.83
N ARG A 281 -12.14 3.35 -10.97
CA ARG A 281 -11.48 3.62 -12.26
C ARG A 281 -9.99 3.28 -12.28
N ILE A 282 -9.53 2.46 -11.35
CA ILE A 282 -8.13 2.03 -11.31
C ILE A 282 -7.92 1.00 -12.41
N GLY A 283 -7.04 1.32 -13.36
CA GLY A 283 -6.62 0.44 -14.45
C GLY A 283 -5.10 0.39 -14.56
N VAL A 284 -4.58 0.13 -15.77
CA VAL A 284 -3.14 0.23 -16.02
C VAL A 284 -2.68 1.69 -15.94
N LEU A 285 -1.54 1.91 -15.31
CA LEU A 285 -0.87 3.21 -15.11
C LEU A 285 -1.07 4.16 -16.28
N THR A 286 -1.49 5.38 -15.99
CA THR A 286 -1.70 6.44 -16.97
C THR A 286 -0.87 7.67 -16.59
N ASN A 287 -0.38 8.40 -17.60
CA ASN A 287 0.19 9.73 -17.40
C ASN A 287 -0.86 10.85 -17.52
N LYS A 288 -2.13 10.49 -17.76
CA LYS A 288 -3.27 11.40 -17.87
C LYS A 288 -4.23 11.19 -16.71
N ARG A 289 -4.44 12.25 -15.94
CA ARG A 289 -5.33 12.25 -14.77
C ARG A 289 -6.73 11.71 -15.12
N GLY A 290 -7.17 10.67 -14.39
CA GLY A 290 -8.52 10.10 -14.51
C GLY A 290 -8.76 9.21 -15.72
N GLU A 291 -7.72 8.83 -16.47
CA GLU A 291 -7.79 7.85 -17.57
C GLU A 291 -7.19 6.50 -17.15
N THR A 292 -7.39 5.46 -17.96
CA THR A 292 -6.63 4.21 -17.88
C THR A 292 -5.81 4.09 -19.16
N SER A 293 -4.55 3.68 -19.07
CA SER A 293 -3.69 3.53 -20.27
C SER A 293 -3.61 2.07 -20.72
N SER A 294 -2.84 1.85 -21.78
CA SER A 294 -2.32 0.54 -22.17
C SER A 294 -0.81 0.51 -21.89
N PHE A 295 -0.22 -0.66 -21.73
CA PHE A 295 1.24 -0.81 -21.60
C PHE A 295 1.96 -0.20 -22.81
N GLY A 296 1.45 -0.42 -24.03
CA GLY A 296 1.97 0.22 -25.25
C GLY A 296 1.97 1.75 -25.15
N ALA A 297 0.88 2.36 -24.68
CA ALA A 297 0.79 3.80 -24.50
C ALA A 297 1.72 4.33 -23.39
N VAL A 298 1.93 3.57 -22.31
CA VAL A 298 2.92 3.89 -21.26
C VAL A 298 4.33 3.85 -21.82
N LEU A 299 4.67 2.85 -22.63
CA LEU A 299 5.97 2.76 -23.30
C LEU A 299 6.18 3.90 -24.31
N ASP A 300 5.12 4.27 -25.03
CA ASP A 300 5.14 5.43 -25.94
C ASP A 300 5.47 6.72 -25.19
N TRP A 301 4.81 6.95 -24.07
CA TRP A 301 5.11 8.10 -23.23
C TRP A 301 6.52 8.04 -22.65
N ALA A 302 6.92 6.93 -22.01
CA ALA A 302 8.22 6.78 -21.35
C ALA A 302 9.41 6.93 -22.32
N THR A 303 9.20 6.66 -23.62
CA THR A 303 10.21 6.84 -24.67
C THR A 303 10.11 8.16 -25.42
N SER A 304 9.14 9.02 -25.09
CA SER A 304 8.97 10.35 -25.66
C SER A 304 9.93 11.37 -25.05
N ALA A 305 10.03 12.56 -25.67
CA ALA A 305 10.92 13.62 -25.20
C ALA A 305 10.56 14.14 -23.79
N ASP A 306 9.27 14.10 -23.43
CA ASP A 306 8.74 14.51 -22.12
C ASP A 306 8.40 13.30 -21.24
N GLY A 307 8.91 12.12 -21.60
CA GLY A 307 8.69 10.86 -20.89
C GLY A 307 9.58 10.69 -19.66
N ASP A 308 9.22 9.74 -18.81
CA ASP A 308 10.06 9.28 -17.70
C ASP A 308 10.44 7.81 -17.88
N PRO A 309 11.65 7.50 -18.39
CA PRO A 309 12.12 6.12 -18.45
C PRO A 309 12.42 5.53 -17.05
N GLY A 310 12.51 6.37 -16.01
CA GLY A 310 12.75 5.95 -14.62
C GLY A 310 11.65 5.05 -14.06
N ILE A 311 10.45 5.04 -14.65
CA ILE A 311 9.39 4.09 -14.27
C ILE A 311 9.82 2.62 -14.43
N PHE A 312 10.79 2.34 -15.31
CA PHE A 312 11.33 0.99 -15.53
C PHE A 312 12.33 0.55 -14.46
N GLU A 313 12.70 1.44 -13.53
CA GLU A 313 13.47 1.04 -12.37
C GLU A 313 12.61 0.27 -11.37
N HIS A 314 11.31 0.62 -11.27
CA HIS A 314 10.45 0.14 -10.19
C HIS A 314 8.95 0.13 -10.56
N THR A 315 8.39 1.29 -10.88
CA THR A 315 6.94 1.51 -10.94
C THR A 315 6.20 0.62 -11.94
N ILE A 316 6.76 0.42 -13.14
CA ILE A 316 6.08 -0.37 -14.18
C ILE A 316 5.90 -1.83 -13.78
N TRP A 317 6.72 -2.35 -12.87
CA TRP A 317 6.68 -3.74 -12.42
C TRP A 317 5.46 -4.04 -11.52
N TYR A 318 4.89 -3.02 -10.87
CA TYR A 318 3.61 -3.14 -10.17
C TYR A 318 2.50 -3.47 -11.18
N GLU A 319 2.53 -2.76 -12.31
CA GLU A 319 1.50 -2.84 -13.33
C GLU A 319 1.57 -4.14 -14.12
N THR A 320 2.79 -4.54 -14.54
CA THR A 320 2.99 -5.81 -15.26
C THR A 320 2.67 -6.98 -14.34
N GLY A 321 3.10 -6.96 -13.08
CA GLY A 321 2.78 -7.99 -12.10
C GLY A 321 1.27 -8.13 -11.89
N ALA A 322 0.53 -7.03 -11.75
CA ALA A 322 -0.93 -7.09 -11.66
C ALA A 322 -1.57 -7.75 -12.89
N GLN A 323 -1.06 -7.44 -14.09
CA GLN A 323 -1.55 -8.06 -15.33
C GLN A 323 -1.24 -9.56 -15.42
N LEU A 324 -0.09 -10.00 -14.90
CA LEU A 324 0.23 -11.42 -14.77
C LEU A 324 -0.75 -12.13 -13.83
N ALA A 325 -1.09 -11.52 -12.69
CA ALA A 325 -2.07 -12.09 -11.76
C ALA A 325 -3.43 -12.32 -12.43
N PHE A 326 -3.92 -11.36 -13.24
CA PHE A 326 -5.14 -11.56 -14.05
C PHE A 326 -5.02 -12.72 -15.05
N LEU A 327 -3.87 -12.91 -15.67
CA LEU A 327 -3.63 -14.03 -16.59
C LEU A 327 -3.61 -15.37 -15.84
N LEU A 328 -2.96 -15.39 -14.66
CA LEU A 328 -2.81 -16.57 -13.81
C LEU A 328 -4.14 -17.03 -13.17
N ASP A 329 -5.06 -16.12 -12.86
CA ASP A 329 -6.41 -16.47 -12.40
C ASP A 329 -7.11 -17.46 -13.35
N HIS A 330 -6.78 -17.43 -14.64
CA HIS A 330 -7.31 -18.34 -15.64
C HIS A 330 -6.41 -19.57 -15.88
N LEU A 331 -5.11 -19.36 -16.04
CA LEU A 331 -4.19 -20.41 -16.49
C LEU A 331 -3.69 -21.32 -15.36
N ALA A 332 -3.62 -20.79 -14.13
CA ALA A 332 -3.16 -21.51 -12.95
C ALA A 332 -3.95 -21.03 -11.72
N PRO A 333 -5.22 -21.43 -11.54
CA PRO A 333 -6.07 -20.92 -10.47
C PRO A 333 -5.53 -21.11 -9.04
N ASP A 334 -4.55 -21.99 -8.85
CA ASP A 334 -3.83 -22.24 -7.61
C ASP A 334 -2.61 -21.31 -7.40
N TRP A 335 -2.35 -20.37 -8.30
CA TRP A 335 -1.15 -19.52 -8.29
C TRP A 335 -0.92 -18.79 -6.97
N LYS A 336 -1.99 -18.29 -6.33
CA LYS A 336 -1.94 -17.58 -5.03
C LYS A 336 -1.33 -18.46 -3.95
N ALA A 337 -1.72 -19.73 -3.90
CA ALA A 337 -1.17 -20.71 -2.96
C ALA A 337 0.30 -21.06 -3.30
N ARG A 338 0.64 -21.10 -4.59
CA ARG A 338 2.00 -21.39 -5.06
C ARG A 338 3.00 -20.29 -4.70
N VAL A 339 2.59 -19.02 -4.69
CA VAL A 339 3.46 -17.88 -4.35
C VAL A 339 3.44 -17.54 -2.85
N ALA A 340 2.59 -18.17 -2.05
CA ALA A 340 2.33 -17.80 -0.64
C ALA A 340 3.57 -17.77 0.26
N ASP A 341 4.60 -18.56 -0.03
CA ASP A 341 5.85 -18.59 0.74
C ASP A 341 6.88 -17.53 0.31
N GLY A 342 6.53 -16.74 -0.71
CA GLY A 342 7.35 -15.68 -1.32
C GLY A 342 8.49 -16.19 -2.20
N ARG A 343 8.83 -17.48 -2.18
CA ARG A 343 10.00 -18.02 -2.91
C ARG A 343 9.71 -18.24 -4.38
N THR A 344 8.52 -18.73 -4.70
CA THR A 344 8.04 -18.87 -6.08
C THR A 344 7.45 -17.55 -6.55
N THR A 345 7.87 -17.08 -7.72
CA THR A 345 7.34 -15.86 -8.33
C THR A 345 6.13 -16.17 -9.21
N MET A 346 5.30 -15.15 -9.49
CA MET A 346 4.23 -15.26 -10.50
C MET A 346 4.78 -15.64 -11.87
N PHE A 347 6.00 -15.21 -12.22
CA PHE A 347 6.63 -15.59 -13.48
C PHE A 347 7.00 -17.07 -13.53
N ASP A 348 7.48 -17.66 -12.42
CA ASP A 348 7.74 -19.11 -12.34
C ASP A 348 6.44 -19.91 -12.54
N VAL A 349 5.34 -19.46 -11.92
CA VAL A 349 4.02 -20.09 -12.11
C VAL A 349 3.57 -20.01 -13.58
N LEU A 350 3.78 -18.86 -14.22
CA LEU A 350 3.43 -18.66 -15.63
C LEU A 350 4.24 -19.59 -16.55
N VAL A 351 5.55 -19.73 -16.30
CA VAL A 351 6.42 -20.65 -17.04
C VAL A 351 5.90 -22.08 -16.92
N ASP A 352 5.60 -22.55 -15.71
CA ASP A 352 5.08 -23.90 -15.51
C ASP A 352 3.73 -24.12 -16.22
N ALA A 353 2.86 -23.10 -16.23
CA ALA A 353 1.57 -23.17 -16.92
C ALA A 353 1.72 -23.25 -18.46
N VAL A 354 2.73 -22.59 -19.02
CA VAL A 354 3.06 -22.68 -20.46
C VAL A 354 3.68 -24.04 -20.77
N ASP A 355 4.67 -24.47 -20.00
CA ASP A 355 5.44 -25.70 -20.26
C ASP A 355 4.58 -26.98 -20.03
N ALA A 356 3.56 -26.94 -19.18
CA ALA A 356 2.62 -28.06 -18.98
C ALA A 356 1.69 -28.32 -20.18
N HIS A 357 1.62 -27.41 -21.15
CA HIS A 357 0.70 -27.44 -22.29
C HIS A 357 1.38 -27.38 -23.67
N GLY A 358 2.70 -27.23 -23.72
CA GLY A 358 3.53 -27.36 -24.92
C GLY A 358 4.01 -28.79 -25.14
#